data_AF-A0A944BMW4-F1
#
_entry.id   AF-A0A944BMW4-F1
#
_cell.length_a   1.000
_cell.length_b   1.000
_cell.length_c   1.000
_cell.angle_alpha   90.00
_cell.angle_beta   90.00
_cell.angle_gamma   90.00
#
_symmetry.space_group_name_H-M   'P 1'
#
loop_
_entity.id
_entity.type
_entity.pdbx_description
1 polymer ?
#
loop_
_entity_poly.entity_id
_entity_poly.type
_entity_poly.pdbx_seq_one_letter_code
_entity_poly.pdbx_strand_id
1 'polypeptide(L)'
;MEETKELTPEEKKALERQKEYERQQKKVAQVAKDENLNQKQEKKPVVEEVVEESFDEQHVEHTEINATQEVEKMRAKDDYTGADIEILQGLEAVRQRPGMYIGTTSSKGLHHLVREAVDNGIDEAMAGYCKHIKVTLLPGTEENPINRARIEDDGRGIPCDINPTSKLSTVETVYTILHAGGKFNDKTGYKISGGLHGIGVKAINALSTSVIVTVYREGKVHQIRFENGGKTIAPGLQVIGECPVEKTGTTVEFTPDPLIFKETTTFDFSTISAYLRQIAYLTAGLEISIEDLRDPENVQTAHYQFHEGLVEYVRYINESKDKVIDDIPHTSGSTTLNTGGLDQKPTTVIVEAAFQPTKGGVPLINSYCNNIRTNGGGTHEEGFRLAIGRELNNYFRAKGFLKDSDDNFRSDDCLEGLTVVISVKHSNPQYEGQVKDKLGNDEVRKITSSIVGDYLKQYLMEHPTEGKLWYE
;
A
#
# COMPACT_ATOMS: atom_id res chain seq x y z
N MET A 1 -55.19 -9.28 -4.35
CA MET A 1 -54.21 -9.80 -5.32
C MET A 1 -52.84 -9.46 -4.75
N GLU A 2 -52.22 -10.40 -4.04
CA GLU A 2 -50.81 -10.26 -3.65
C GLU A 2 -49.96 -10.51 -4.89
N GLU A 3 -49.19 -9.52 -5.30
CA GLU A 3 -48.19 -9.68 -6.35
C GLU A 3 -47.10 -10.64 -5.85
N THR A 4 -47.09 -11.86 -6.39
CA THR A 4 -45.97 -12.79 -6.26
C THR A 4 -44.73 -12.16 -6.89
N LYS A 5 -43.86 -11.60 -6.06
CA LYS A 5 -42.54 -11.09 -6.46
C LYS A 5 -41.74 -12.26 -7.03
N GLU A 6 -41.40 -12.23 -8.32
CA GLU A 6 -40.56 -13.25 -8.93
C GLU A 6 -39.15 -13.19 -8.33
N LEU A 7 -38.70 -14.32 -7.77
CA LEU A 7 -37.35 -14.48 -7.24
C LEU A 7 -36.32 -14.31 -8.36
N THR A 8 -35.27 -13.55 -8.08
CA THR A 8 -34.10 -13.40 -8.95
C THR A 8 -33.40 -14.75 -9.16
N PRO A 9 -32.59 -14.90 -10.23
CA PRO A 9 -31.82 -16.13 -10.47
C PRO A 9 -30.90 -16.54 -9.31
N GLU A 10 -30.38 -15.58 -8.55
CA GLU A 10 -29.53 -15.83 -7.38
C GLU A 10 -30.35 -16.31 -6.18
N GLU A 11 -31.53 -15.73 -5.93
CA GLU A 11 -32.43 -16.18 -4.87
C GLU A 11 -32.96 -17.60 -5.17
N LYS A 12 -33.23 -17.94 -6.43
CA LYS A 12 -33.60 -19.32 -6.84
C LYS A 12 -32.48 -20.33 -6.54
N LYS A 13 -31.23 -19.99 -6.87
CA LYS A 13 -30.06 -20.84 -6.54
C LYS A 13 -29.82 -20.96 -5.04
N ALA A 14 -30.02 -19.88 -4.28
CA ALA A 14 -29.94 -19.91 -2.82
C ALA A 14 -30.99 -20.85 -2.21
N LEU A 15 -32.23 -20.78 -2.69
CA LEU A 15 -33.32 -21.66 -2.26
C LEU A 15 -33.05 -23.14 -2.61
N GLU A 16 -32.49 -23.43 -3.78
CA GLU A 16 -32.08 -24.78 -4.16
C GLU A 16 -30.99 -25.34 -3.23
N ARG A 17 -29.95 -24.54 -2.94
CA ARG A 17 -28.90 -24.91 -1.98
C ARG A 17 -29.47 -25.16 -0.58
N GLN A 18 -30.42 -24.34 -0.14
CA GLN A 18 -31.09 -24.52 1.15
C GLN A 18 -31.88 -25.84 1.21
N LYS A 19 -32.65 -26.16 0.17
CA LYS A 19 -33.37 -27.45 0.07
C LYS A 19 -32.42 -28.64 0.06
N GLU A 20 -31.26 -28.52 -0.60
CA GLU A 20 -30.25 -29.57 -0.63
C GLU A 20 -29.57 -29.75 0.74
N TYR A 21 -29.26 -28.65 1.43
CA TYR A 21 -28.75 -28.66 2.80
C TYR A 21 -29.74 -29.31 3.77
N GLU A 22 -31.03 -28.99 3.70
CA GLU A 22 -32.07 -29.65 4.50
C GLU A 22 -32.14 -31.16 4.25
N ARG A 23 -31.93 -31.61 3.00
CA ARG A 23 -31.84 -33.04 2.67
C ARG A 23 -30.61 -33.69 3.28
N GLN A 24 -29.47 -32.99 3.27
CA GLN A 24 -28.23 -33.46 3.90
C GLN A 24 -28.38 -33.55 5.42
N GLN A 25 -28.96 -32.54 6.09
CA GLN A 25 -29.23 -32.57 7.53
C GLN A 25 -30.15 -33.73 7.91
N LYS A 26 -31.20 -34.01 7.12
CA LYS A 26 -32.07 -35.18 7.35
C LYS A 26 -31.30 -36.50 7.23
N LYS A 27 -30.36 -36.63 6.29
CA LYS A 27 -29.49 -37.80 6.16
C LYS A 27 -28.53 -37.94 7.36
N VAL A 28 -27.89 -36.85 7.78
CA VAL A 28 -26.96 -36.84 8.93
C VAL A 28 -27.69 -37.15 10.24
N ALA A 29 -28.88 -36.57 10.46
CA ALA A 29 -29.70 -36.86 11.64
C ALA A 29 -30.19 -38.32 11.68
N GLN A 30 -30.32 -38.97 10.52
CA GLN A 30 -30.66 -40.38 10.42
C GLN A 30 -29.45 -41.27 10.76
N VAL A 31 -28.25 -40.94 10.26
CA VAL A 31 -26.99 -41.63 10.59
C VAL A 31 -26.62 -41.44 12.07
N ALA A 32 -26.80 -40.24 12.64
CA ALA A 32 -26.51 -39.95 14.04
C ALA A 32 -27.48 -40.66 15.03
N LYS A 33 -28.68 -41.04 14.58
CA LYS A 33 -29.59 -41.92 15.34
C LYS A 33 -29.13 -43.37 15.33
N ASP A 34 -28.46 -43.80 14.27
CA ASP A 34 -27.93 -45.17 14.13
C ASP A 34 -26.58 -45.35 14.88
N GLU A 35 -25.80 -44.28 15.08
CA GLU A 35 -24.48 -44.33 15.72
C GLU A 35 -24.46 -44.03 17.24
N ASN A 36 -25.52 -43.46 17.82
CA ASN A 36 -25.59 -43.11 19.26
C ASN A 36 -25.75 -44.31 20.24
N LEU A 37 -25.49 -45.53 19.77
CA LEU A 37 -25.46 -46.75 20.59
C LEU A 37 -24.06 -47.10 21.12
N ASN A 38 -23.00 -46.32 20.84
CA ASN A 38 -21.66 -46.67 21.28
C ASN A 38 -20.75 -45.49 21.65
N GLN A 39 -20.28 -45.54 22.90
CA GLN A 39 -19.03 -45.00 23.47
C GLN A 39 -19.09 -43.72 24.33
N LYS A 40 -18.85 -43.94 25.64
CA LYS A 40 -18.29 -43.01 26.63
C LYS A 40 -16.77 -43.15 26.63
N GLN A 41 -16.01 -42.06 26.86
CA GLN A 41 -14.76 -42.10 27.64
C GLN A 41 -14.23 -40.72 28.06
N GLU A 42 -13.43 -40.75 29.13
CA GLU A 42 -13.03 -39.69 30.07
C GLU A 42 -11.82 -38.85 29.62
N LYS A 43 -11.67 -37.64 30.17
CA LYS A 43 -10.51 -36.74 30.00
C LYS A 43 -9.59 -36.75 31.23
N LYS A 44 -8.27 -36.70 31.01
CA LYS A 44 -7.23 -36.41 32.02
C LYS A 44 -6.62 -35.00 31.78
N PRO A 45 -6.15 -34.30 32.82
CA PRO A 45 -5.57 -32.96 32.68
C PRO A 45 -4.03 -33.00 32.51
N VAL A 46 -3.49 -31.95 31.90
CA VAL A 46 -2.05 -31.66 31.78
C VAL A 46 -1.78 -30.33 32.50
N VAL A 47 -0.67 -30.24 33.22
CA VAL A 47 -0.20 -29.06 33.95
C VAL A 47 1.02 -28.51 33.20
N GLU A 48 1.08 -27.20 32.97
CA GLU A 48 2.26 -26.49 32.49
C GLU A 48 2.59 -25.34 33.47
N GLU A 49 3.85 -25.29 33.92
CA GLU A 49 4.45 -24.17 34.65
C GLU A 49 5.11 -23.22 33.65
N VAL A 50 4.92 -21.91 33.83
CA VAL A 50 5.55 -20.84 33.04
C VAL A 50 6.35 -19.93 33.97
N VAL A 51 7.56 -19.59 33.54
CA VAL A 51 8.55 -18.74 34.22
C VAL A 51 8.22 -17.27 33.99
N GLU A 52 8.32 -16.46 35.04
CA GLU A 52 8.04 -15.02 35.05
C GLU A 52 9.17 -14.17 34.44
N GLU A 53 8.81 -13.21 33.57
CA GLU A 53 9.61 -12.04 33.22
C GLU A 53 8.82 -10.76 33.60
N SER A 54 9.47 -9.80 34.26
CA SER A 54 8.84 -8.61 34.85
C SER A 54 8.69 -7.46 33.84
N PHE A 55 7.47 -6.93 33.69
CA PHE A 55 7.17 -5.66 33.03
C PHE A 55 6.66 -4.67 34.09
N ASP A 56 7.55 -3.82 34.60
CA ASP A 56 7.13 -2.71 35.46
C ASP A 56 6.67 -1.51 34.61
N GLU A 57 5.64 -0.84 35.14
CA GLU A 57 5.09 0.47 34.79
C GLU A 57 3.94 0.54 33.76
N GLN A 58 2.80 -0.07 34.12
CA GLN A 58 1.45 0.51 34.01
C GLN A 58 0.54 -0.27 34.97
N HIS A 59 0.00 0.37 36.01
CA HIS A 59 -0.88 -0.34 36.96
C HIS A 59 -2.21 -0.67 36.28
N VAL A 60 -2.32 -1.89 35.76
CA VAL A 60 -3.57 -2.45 35.27
C VAL A 60 -4.29 -3.06 36.47
N GLU A 61 -5.49 -2.54 36.77
CA GLU A 61 -6.40 -3.24 37.68
C GLU A 61 -6.67 -4.63 37.09
N HIS A 62 -6.16 -5.66 37.74
CA HIS A 62 -6.42 -7.04 37.38
C HIS A 62 -7.25 -7.67 38.49
N THR A 63 -8.26 -8.41 38.08
CA THR A 63 -9.06 -9.24 38.97
C THR A 63 -8.49 -10.64 38.90
N GLU A 64 -8.14 -11.23 40.05
CA GLU A 64 -7.87 -12.66 40.10
C GLU A 64 -9.15 -13.41 39.72
N ILE A 65 -9.09 -14.12 38.59
CA ILE A 65 -10.21 -14.92 38.08
C ILE A 65 -9.95 -16.41 38.29
N ASN A 66 -11.02 -17.15 38.57
CA ASN A 66 -10.98 -18.60 38.46
C ASN A 66 -11.11 -18.98 36.98
N ALA A 67 -10.01 -19.41 36.37
CA ALA A 67 -9.95 -19.76 34.95
C ALA A 67 -11.06 -20.76 34.52
N THR A 68 -11.42 -21.71 35.37
CA THR A 68 -12.47 -22.69 35.08
C THR A 68 -13.86 -22.04 35.01
N GLN A 69 -14.16 -21.09 35.90
CA GLN A 69 -15.43 -20.36 35.89
C GLN A 69 -15.52 -19.38 34.73
N GLU A 70 -14.40 -18.76 34.33
CA GLU A 70 -14.37 -17.89 33.16
C GLU A 70 -14.50 -18.68 31.86
N VAL A 71 -13.92 -19.88 31.75
CA VAL A 71 -14.16 -20.77 30.61
C VAL A 71 -15.63 -21.17 30.49
N GLU A 72 -16.33 -21.41 31.61
CA GLU A 72 -17.78 -21.65 31.60
C GLU A 72 -18.59 -20.43 31.15
N LYS A 73 -18.20 -19.21 31.55
CA LYS A 73 -18.84 -17.96 31.12
C LYS A 73 -18.53 -17.57 29.67
N MET A 74 -17.34 -17.91 29.18
CA MET A 74 -16.90 -17.68 27.79
C MET A 74 -17.40 -18.74 26.82
N ARG A 75 -18.03 -19.82 27.34
CA ARG A 75 -18.64 -20.83 26.50
C ARG A 75 -19.69 -20.17 25.60
N ALA A 76 -19.50 -20.30 24.30
CA ALA A 76 -20.45 -19.81 23.31
C ALA A 76 -21.84 -20.38 23.61
N LYS A 77 -22.88 -19.55 23.40
CA LYS A 77 -24.25 -19.99 23.67
C LYS A 77 -24.57 -21.21 22.83
N ASP A 78 -25.26 -22.18 23.43
CA ASP A 78 -25.63 -23.43 22.75
C ASP A 78 -26.65 -23.20 21.60
N ASP A 79 -27.22 -21.98 21.47
CA ASP A 79 -28.17 -21.56 20.45
C ASP A 79 -27.54 -20.79 19.26
N TYR A 80 -26.25 -20.98 18.98
CA TYR A 80 -25.59 -20.41 17.80
C TYR A 80 -26.15 -21.01 16.50
N THR A 81 -26.78 -20.16 15.68
CA THR A 81 -27.44 -20.52 14.43
C THR A 81 -26.90 -19.71 13.25
N GLY A 82 -27.39 -20.01 12.05
CA GLY A 82 -27.09 -19.19 10.87
C GLY A 82 -27.54 -17.73 10.98
N ALA A 83 -28.47 -17.39 11.91
CA ALA A 83 -28.91 -16.01 12.13
C ALA A 83 -27.86 -15.16 12.87
N ASP A 84 -26.93 -15.80 13.60
CA ASP A 84 -25.83 -15.14 14.30
C ASP A 84 -24.64 -14.84 13.38
N ILE A 85 -24.72 -15.26 12.11
CA ILE A 85 -23.72 -14.96 11.08
C ILE A 85 -24.00 -13.58 10.50
N GLU A 86 -23.21 -12.59 10.92
CA GLU A 86 -23.28 -11.25 10.38
C GLU A 86 -22.47 -11.13 9.08
N ILE A 87 -23.08 -10.52 8.06
CA ILE A 87 -22.41 -10.20 6.79
C ILE A 87 -22.21 -8.69 6.72
N LEU A 88 -20.98 -8.24 6.89
CA LEU A 88 -20.60 -6.84 6.70
C LEU A 88 -20.51 -6.53 5.20
N GLN A 89 -21.40 -5.67 4.69
CA GLN A 89 -21.45 -5.32 3.28
C GLN A 89 -20.74 -3.99 2.99
N GLY A 90 -20.05 -3.92 1.84
CA GLY A 90 -19.47 -2.68 1.31
C GLY A 90 -18.50 -2.00 2.29
N LEU A 91 -18.63 -0.69 2.44
CA LEU A 91 -17.74 0.13 3.27
C LEU A 91 -17.86 -0.13 4.77
N GLU A 92 -18.95 -0.77 5.23
CA GLU A 92 -19.12 -1.10 6.66
C GLU A 92 -18.05 -2.09 7.12
N ALA A 93 -17.66 -3.03 6.27
CA ALA A 93 -16.56 -3.95 6.56
C ALA A 93 -15.23 -3.22 6.80
N VAL A 94 -15.00 -2.11 6.08
CA VAL A 94 -13.81 -1.27 6.25
C VAL A 94 -13.86 -0.52 7.58
N ARG A 95 -15.03 0.02 7.95
CA ARG A 95 -15.23 0.74 9.23
C ARG A 95 -15.09 -0.15 10.45
N GLN A 96 -15.58 -1.38 10.39
CA GLN A 96 -15.52 -2.33 11.50
C GLN A 96 -14.14 -2.96 11.68
N ARG A 97 -13.35 -3.05 10.60
CA ARG A 97 -12.01 -3.68 10.57
C ARG A 97 -10.98 -2.80 9.86
N PRO A 98 -10.76 -1.55 10.28
CA PRO A 98 -9.91 -0.59 9.57
C PRO A 98 -8.46 -1.06 9.47
N GLY A 99 -7.94 -1.74 10.49
CA GLY A 99 -6.58 -2.28 10.48
C GLY A 99 -6.29 -3.25 9.33
N MET A 100 -7.30 -3.97 8.84
CA MET A 100 -7.14 -4.83 7.65
C MET A 100 -6.87 -4.03 6.38
N TYR A 101 -7.30 -2.77 6.31
CA TYR A 101 -7.24 -1.95 5.10
C TYR A 101 -6.13 -0.89 5.14
N ILE A 102 -5.89 -0.29 6.31
CA ILE A 102 -4.92 0.80 6.51
C ILE A 102 -3.83 0.45 7.54
N GLY A 103 -3.75 -0.81 7.96
CA GLY A 103 -2.77 -1.34 8.92
C GLY A 103 -3.09 -1.04 10.39
N THR A 104 -3.40 0.20 10.73
CA THR A 104 -3.64 0.66 12.11
C THR A 104 -4.57 1.88 12.13
N THR A 105 -5.17 2.19 13.28
CA THR A 105 -5.95 3.43 13.51
C THR A 105 -5.20 4.47 14.34
N SER A 106 -3.89 4.27 14.53
CA SER A 106 -2.96 5.26 15.10
C SER A 106 -2.65 6.39 14.11
N SER A 107 -1.78 7.32 14.52
CA SER A 107 -1.24 8.36 13.63
C SER A 107 -0.75 7.81 12.28
N LYS A 108 -0.11 6.64 12.25
CA LYS A 108 0.37 6.04 10.98
C LYS A 108 -0.76 5.75 9.99
N GLY A 109 -1.89 5.24 10.47
CA GLY A 109 -3.06 4.93 9.65
C GLY A 109 -3.77 6.19 9.15
N LEU A 110 -3.82 7.24 9.98
CA LEU A 110 -4.38 8.52 9.58
C LEU A 110 -3.61 9.11 8.39
N HIS A 111 -2.29 9.14 8.48
CA HIS A 111 -1.43 9.63 7.39
C HIS A 111 -1.48 8.74 6.15
N HIS A 112 -1.74 7.44 6.32
CA HIS A 112 -1.93 6.52 5.20
C HIS A 112 -3.13 6.91 4.32
N LEU A 113 -4.19 7.51 4.87
CA LEU A 113 -5.30 8.05 4.06
C LEU A 113 -4.84 9.14 3.09
N VAL A 114 -3.94 10.03 3.54
CA VAL A 114 -3.35 11.06 2.65
C VAL A 114 -2.51 10.40 1.56
N ARG A 115 -1.72 9.38 1.91
CA ARG A 115 -0.90 8.63 0.94
C ARG A 115 -1.76 7.97 -0.13
N GLU A 116 -2.85 7.31 0.24
CA GLU A 116 -3.76 6.67 -0.73
C GLU A 116 -4.43 7.65 -1.70
N ALA A 117 -4.65 8.92 -1.29
CA ALA A 117 -5.11 9.96 -2.20
C ALA A 117 -3.99 10.40 -3.16
N VAL A 118 -2.79 10.66 -2.63
CA VAL A 118 -1.61 11.07 -3.40
C VAL A 118 -1.18 9.99 -4.40
N ASP A 119 -1.24 8.71 -4.01
CA ASP A 119 -0.89 7.55 -4.85
C ASP A 119 -1.72 7.49 -6.14
N ASN A 120 -2.94 8.01 -6.17
CA ASN A 120 -3.70 8.09 -7.43
C ASN A 120 -3.16 9.16 -8.37
N GLY A 121 -2.73 10.31 -7.84
CA GLY A 121 -2.04 11.34 -8.63
C GLY A 121 -0.68 10.84 -9.14
N ILE A 122 0.04 10.07 -8.32
CA ILE A 122 1.29 9.41 -8.72
C ILE A 122 1.03 8.42 -9.86
N ASP A 123 -0.02 7.61 -9.76
CA ASP A 123 -0.37 6.65 -10.82
C ASP A 123 -0.73 7.37 -12.14
N GLU A 124 -1.36 8.55 -12.08
CA GLU A 124 -1.56 9.42 -13.26
C GLU A 124 -0.24 9.98 -13.80
N ALA A 125 0.71 10.33 -12.93
CA ALA A 125 2.03 10.84 -13.32
C ALA A 125 2.88 9.73 -13.98
N MET A 126 2.86 8.53 -13.41
CA MET A 126 3.50 7.34 -13.99
C MET A 126 2.88 6.95 -15.34
N ALA A 127 1.60 7.25 -15.56
CA ALA A 127 0.92 7.10 -16.85
C ALA A 127 1.19 8.26 -17.82
N GLY A 128 1.89 9.32 -17.38
CA GLY A 128 2.32 10.45 -18.21
C GLY A 128 1.30 11.59 -18.33
N TYR A 129 0.28 11.64 -17.46
CA TYR A 129 -0.78 12.65 -17.52
C TYR A 129 -0.66 13.74 -16.45
N CYS A 130 -0.33 13.36 -15.20
CA CYS A 130 -0.17 14.29 -14.09
C CYS A 130 1.27 14.84 -14.05
N LYS A 131 1.38 16.15 -13.82
CA LYS A 131 2.64 16.89 -13.66
C LYS A 131 2.74 17.59 -12.32
N HIS A 132 1.62 17.86 -11.66
CA HIS A 132 1.56 18.54 -10.38
C HIS A 132 0.58 17.86 -9.42
N ILE A 133 1.06 17.59 -8.20
CA ILE A 133 0.24 17.18 -7.07
C ILE A 133 0.36 18.23 -5.97
N LYS A 134 -0.78 18.72 -5.47
CA LYS A 134 -0.85 19.64 -4.34
C LYS A 134 -1.57 19.00 -3.16
N VAL A 135 -0.92 19.02 -1.99
CA VAL A 135 -1.51 18.62 -0.72
C VAL A 135 -1.73 19.85 0.15
N THR A 136 -2.93 20.02 0.68
CA THR A 136 -3.30 21.15 1.52
C THR A 136 -3.88 20.63 2.83
N LEU A 137 -3.26 20.97 3.95
CA LEU A 137 -3.83 20.73 5.28
C LEU A 137 -4.69 21.94 5.65
N LEU A 138 -5.97 21.69 5.88
CA LEU A 138 -6.97 22.72 6.09
C LEU A 138 -7.45 22.70 7.55
N PRO A 139 -7.76 23.87 8.15
CA PRO A 139 -8.41 23.91 9.46
C PRO A 139 -9.80 23.29 9.37
N GLY A 140 -10.38 22.94 10.52
CA GLY A 140 -11.81 22.60 10.61
C GLY A 140 -12.73 23.68 10.05
N THR A 141 -13.99 23.31 9.82
CA THR A 141 -15.07 24.25 9.52
C THR A 141 -15.78 24.65 10.82
N GLU A 142 -16.65 25.65 10.76
CA GLU A 142 -17.55 25.98 11.87
C GLU A 142 -18.45 24.79 12.27
N GLU A 143 -18.86 23.98 11.29
CA GLU A 143 -19.74 22.82 11.47
C GLU A 143 -18.99 21.58 11.98
N ASN A 144 -17.71 21.46 11.63
CA ASN A 144 -16.85 20.34 12.01
C ASN A 144 -15.42 20.85 12.29
N PRO A 145 -15.01 20.96 13.57
CA PRO A 145 -13.72 21.55 13.95
C PRO A 145 -12.52 20.64 13.65
N ILE A 146 -12.73 19.43 13.13
CA ILE A 146 -11.66 18.50 12.78
C ILE A 146 -10.96 18.99 11.51
N ASN A 147 -9.63 19.01 11.55
CA ASN A 147 -8.78 19.37 10.42
C ASN A 147 -9.04 18.47 9.20
N ARG A 148 -8.89 19.04 8.01
CA ARG A 148 -9.12 18.34 6.74
C ARG A 148 -7.83 18.24 5.94
N ALA A 149 -7.79 17.26 5.04
CA ALA A 149 -6.76 17.17 4.03
C ALA A 149 -7.40 17.28 2.65
N ARG A 150 -6.82 18.11 1.78
CA ARG A 150 -7.19 18.24 0.37
C ARG A 150 -6.01 17.86 -0.50
N ILE A 151 -6.23 16.97 -1.46
CA ILE A 151 -5.23 16.50 -2.42
C ILE A 151 -5.76 16.81 -3.82
N GLU A 152 -4.95 17.46 -4.63
CA GLU A 152 -5.26 17.90 -5.98
C GLU A 152 -4.21 17.34 -6.94
N ASP A 153 -4.65 16.67 -8.01
CA ASP A 153 -3.81 16.28 -9.15
C ASP A 153 -4.32 16.93 -10.44
N ASP A 154 -3.42 17.18 -11.39
CA ASP A 154 -3.73 17.65 -12.74
C ASP A 154 -3.75 16.52 -13.79
N GLY A 155 -4.04 15.28 -13.34
CA GLY A 155 -4.18 14.11 -14.21
C GLY A 155 -5.43 14.17 -15.08
N ARG A 156 -5.85 13.02 -15.62
CA ARG A 156 -7.01 12.95 -16.53
C ARG A 156 -8.37 13.23 -15.89
N GLY A 157 -8.46 13.15 -14.56
CA GLY A 157 -9.72 13.15 -13.82
C GLY A 157 -10.46 11.80 -13.87
N ILE A 158 -11.06 11.39 -12.76
CA ILE A 158 -11.85 10.15 -12.69
C ILE A 158 -13.02 10.21 -13.72
N PRO A 159 -13.34 9.12 -14.45
CA PRO A 159 -14.49 9.15 -15.35
C PRO A 159 -15.80 9.50 -14.62
N CYS A 160 -16.61 10.34 -15.24
CA CYS A 160 -17.87 10.86 -14.67
C CYS A 160 -19.13 10.23 -15.27
N ASP A 161 -18.97 9.38 -16.30
CA ASP A 161 -20.05 8.63 -16.94
C ASP A 161 -20.64 7.56 -16.02
N ILE A 162 -21.84 7.08 -16.36
CA ILE A 162 -22.51 6.01 -15.62
C ILE A 162 -21.80 4.68 -15.89
N ASN A 163 -21.35 4.02 -14.82
CA ASN A 163 -20.75 2.71 -14.94
C ASN A 163 -21.82 1.67 -15.33
N PRO A 164 -21.59 0.85 -16.38
CA PRO A 164 -22.61 -0.06 -16.91
C PRO A 164 -22.98 -1.19 -15.95
N THR A 165 -22.10 -1.55 -15.00
CA THR A 165 -22.33 -2.65 -14.05
C THR A 165 -23.01 -2.15 -12.79
N SER A 166 -22.43 -1.13 -12.12
CA SER A 166 -22.97 -0.62 -10.85
C SER A 166 -24.20 0.26 -11.02
N LYS A 167 -24.42 0.81 -12.23
CA LYS A 167 -25.47 1.81 -12.54
C LYS A 167 -25.33 3.14 -11.79
N LEU A 168 -24.24 3.35 -11.08
CA LEU A 168 -23.88 4.61 -10.44
C LEU A 168 -22.94 5.42 -11.34
N SER A 169 -22.72 6.69 -11.01
CA SER A 169 -21.60 7.42 -11.63
C SER A 169 -20.28 6.67 -11.38
N THR A 170 -19.34 6.74 -12.31
CA THR A 170 -18.07 6.04 -12.17
C THR A 170 -17.27 6.58 -10.97
N VAL A 171 -17.34 7.89 -10.69
CA VAL A 171 -16.79 8.49 -9.46
C VAL A 171 -17.39 7.84 -8.21
N GLU A 172 -18.72 7.74 -8.12
CA GLU A 172 -19.38 7.12 -6.97
C GLU A 172 -19.00 5.64 -6.83
N THR A 173 -18.95 4.91 -7.93
CA THR A 173 -18.54 3.50 -7.97
C THR A 173 -17.15 3.31 -7.37
N VAL A 174 -16.20 4.15 -7.78
CA VAL A 174 -14.81 4.12 -7.30
C VAL A 174 -14.70 4.42 -5.80
N TYR A 175 -15.64 5.19 -5.23
CA TYR A 175 -15.62 5.57 -3.81
C TYR A 175 -16.49 4.67 -2.92
N THR A 176 -17.39 3.84 -3.47
CA THR A 176 -18.39 3.08 -2.67
C THR A 176 -18.33 1.56 -2.83
N ILE A 177 -17.88 1.04 -3.98
CA ILE A 177 -17.92 -0.41 -4.27
C ILE A 177 -16.53 -1.03 -4.14
N LEU A 178 -16.29 -1.82 -3.09
CA LEU A 178 -15.02 -2.53 -2.90
C LEU A 178 -14.60 -3.33 -4.15
N HIS A 179 -13.29 -3.36 -4.41
CA HIS A 179 -12.70 -4.03 -5.58
C HIS A 179 -13.19 -3.50 -6.95
N ALA A 180 -13.70 -2.26 -7.01
CA ALA A 180 -13.96 -1.55 -8.27
C ALA A 180 -12.85 -0.54 -8.58
N GLY A 181 -12.29 -0.58 -9.80
CA GLY A 181 -11.21 0.32 -10.19
C GLY A 181 -10.72 0.06 -11.62
N GLY A 182 -10.02 1.05 -12.18
CA GLY A 182 -9.44 0.93 -13.53
C GLY A 182 -8.16 0.10 -13.59
N LYS A 183 -7.50 -0.12 -12.45
CA LYS A 183 -6.15 -0.70 -12.37
C LYS A 183 -6.12 -2.24 -12.44
N PHE A 184 -7.28 -2.88 -12.63
CA PHE A 184 -7.40 -4.35 -12.78
C PHE A 184 -7.26 -4.84 -14.22
N ASN A 185 -7.28 -3.94 -15.21
CA ASN A 185 -7.18 -4.31 -16.60
C ASN A 185 -6.36 -3.27 -17.38
N ASP A 186 -5.65 -3.75 -18.41
CA ASP A 186 -4.75 -2.92 -19.21
C ASP A 186 -5.50 -1.91 -20.11
N LYS A 187 -6.83 -1.93 -20.11
CA LYS A 187 -7.66 -1.06 -20.98
C LYS A 187 -7.75 0.37 -20.48
N THR A 188 -7.37 0.65 -19.23
CA THR A 188 -7.50 1.98 -18.61
C THR A 188 -6.26 2.87 -18.78
N GLY A 189 -5.19 2.31 -19.36
CA GLY A 189 -3.95 3.04 -19.65
C GLY A 189 -2.93 3.05 -18.52
N TYR A 190 -3.23 2.50 -17.34
CA TYR A 190 -2.21 2.28 -16.29
C TYR A 190 -1.46 0.98 -16.57
N LYS A 191 -0.30 1.07 -17.21
CA LYS A 191 0.57 -0.10 -17.47
C LYS A 191 1.30 -0.59 -16.22
N ILE A 192 1.59 0.34 -15.31
CA ILE A 192 2.27 0.12 -14.03
C ILE A 192 1.62 1.09 -13.03
N SER A 193 1.16 0.58 -11.88
CA SER A 193 0.55 1.40 -10.83
C SER A 193 0.78 0.80 -9.43
N GLY A 194 0.86 1.64 -8.40
CA GLY A 194 0.94 1.19 -7.02
C GLY A 194 -0.39 0.68 -6.46
N GLY A 195 -1.51 1.21 -6.96
CA GLY A 195 -2.85 0.88 -6.51
C GLY A 195 -3.44 -0.38 -7.15
N LEU A 196 -3.18 -1.57 -6.59
CA LEU A 196 -3.62 -2.83 -7.22
C LEU A 196 -4.88 -3.44 -6.63
N HIS A 197 -5.23 -3.08 -5.38
CA HIS A 197 -6.37 -3.70 -4.69
C HIS A 197 -7.71 -3.01 -4.99
N GLY A 198 -7.66 -1.76 -5.48
CA GLY A 198 -8.84 -0.93 -5.69
C GLY A 198 -9.55 -0.54 -4.40
N ILE A 199 -8.83 -0.38 -3.28
CA ILE A 199 -9.43 -0.10 -1.96
C ILE A 199 -9.06 1.29 -1.40
N GLY A 200 -7.94 1.90 -1.79
CA GLY A 200 -7.42 3.14 -1.22
C GLY A 200 -8.43 4.26 -0.95
N VAL A 201 -8.97 4.87 -2.00
CA VAL A 201 -9.97 5.95 -1.87
C VAL A 201 -11.28 5.53 -1.21
N LYS A 202 -11.59 4.23 -1.21
CA LYS A 202 -12.75 3.68 -0.50
C LYS A 202 -12.49 3.61 1.00
N ALA A 203 -11.26 3.33 1.42
CA ALA A 203 -10.86 3.44 2.80
C ALA A 203 -10.90 4.90 3.27
N ILE A 204 -10.47 5.86 2.45
CA ILE A 204 -10.66 7.29 2.74
C ILE A 204 -12.14 7.60 2.97
N ASN A 205 -13.01 7.16 2.06
CA ASN A 205 -14.45 7.39 2.15
C ASN A 205 -15.09 6.74 3.39
N ALA A 206 -14.76 5.47 3.62
CA ALA A 206 -15.28 4.70 4.74
C ALA A 206 -14.82 5.25 6.09
N LEU A 207 -13.59 5.74 6.19
CA LEU A 207 -12.96 6.15 7.45
C LEU A 207 -13.00 7.66 7.70
N SER A 208 -13.86 8.37 6.96
CA SER A 208 -14.06 9.82 7.07
C SER A 208 -15.49 10.17 7.48
N THR A 209 -15.63 11.30 8.19
CA THR A 209 -16.96 11.90 8.45
C THR A 209 -17.52 12.57 7.20
N SER A 210 -16.66 13.21 6.40
CA SER A 210 -17.03 13.81 5.11
C SER A 210 -15.92 13.61 4.07
N VAL A 211 -16.32 13.40 2.82
CA VAL A 211 -15.45 13.41 1.65
C VAL A 211 -16.12 14.20 0.53
N ILE A 212 -15.37 15.11 -0.09
CA ILE A 212 -15.77 15.88 -1.26
C ILE A 212 -14.81 15.53 -2.39
N VAL A 213 -15.34 15.06 -3.50
CA VAL A 213 -14.57 14.76 -4.70
C VAL A 213 -15.00 15.72 -5.79
N THR A 214 -14.06 16.52 -6.30
CA THR A 214 -14.27 17.41 -7.44
C THR A 214 -13.42 16.93 -8.61
N VAL A 215 -14.03 16.76 -9.78
CA VAL A 215 -13.35 16.29 -11.00
C VAL A 215 -13.46 17.37 -12.06
N TYR A 216 -12.31 17.71 -12.65
CA TYR A 216 -12.22 18.59 -13.81
C TYR A 216 -12.04 17.71 -15.04
N ARG A 217 -13.02 17.71 -15.95
CA ARG A 217 -12.99 16.87 -17.15
C ARG A 217 -13.94 17.41 -18.20
N GLU A 218 -13.52 17.38 -19.46
CA GLU A 218 -14.37 17.74 -20.62
C GLU A 218 -14.99 19.15 -20.51
N GLY A 219 -14.23 20.11 -19.97
CA GLY A 219 -14.67 21.50 -19.77
C GLY A 219 -15.68 21.71 -18.63
N LYS A 220 -15.89 20.71 -17.79
CA LYS A 220 -16.86 20.73 -16.68
C LYS A 220 -16.22 20.48 -15.34
N VAL A 221 -16.81 21.07 -14.31
CA VAL A 221 -16.51 20.81 -12.90
C VAL A 221 -17.60 19.91 -12.34
N HIS A 222 -17.26 18.66 -12.09
CA HIS A 222 -18.15 17.68 -11.47
C HIS A 222 -17.84 17.58 -9.97
N GLN A 223 -18.85 17.46 -9.11
CA GLN A 223 -18.66 17.28 -7.67
C GLN A 223 -19.62 16.24 -7.11
N ILE A 224 -19.11 15.40 -6.19
CA ILE A 224 -19.89 14.49 -5.37
C ILE A 224 -19.46 14.63 -3.91
N ARG A 225 -20.42 14.46 -3.00
CA ARG A 225 -20.22 14.51 -1.55
C ARG A 225 -20.63 13.20 -0.90
N PHE A 226 -19.84 12.77 0.07
CA PHE A 226 -20.11 11.62 0.92
C PHE A 226 -20.02 12.02 2.38
N GLU A 227 -20.85 11.42 3.22
CA GLU A 227 -20.82 11.63 4.67
C GLU A 227 -20.99 10.31 5.42
N ASN A 228 -20.72 10.33 6.72
CA ASN A 228 -21.00 9.21 7.63
C ASN A 228 -20.40 7.87 7.17
N GLY A 229 -19.11 7.88 6.79
CA GLY A 229 -18.41 6.68 6.36
C GLY A 229 -18.76 6.20 4.95
N GLY A 230 -18.99 7.15 4.05
CA GLY A 230 -19.11 6.89 2.62
C GLY A 230 -20.53 6.76 2.08
N LYS A 231 -21.54 7.27 2.81
CA LYS A 231 -22.90 7.41 2.29
C LYS A 231 -22.95 8.56 1.30
N THR A 232 -23.33 8.28 0.06
CA THR A 232 -23.50 9.31 -0.98
C THR A 232 -24.61 10.29 -0.58
N ILE A 233 -24.31 11.58 -0.64
CA ILE A 233 -25.31 12.64 -0.44
C ILE A 233 -26.07 12.88 -1.74
N ALA A 234 -27.40 12.83 -1.66
CA ALA A 234 -28.27 13.11 -2.80
C ALA A 234 -28.05 14.55 -3.31
N PRO A 235 -28.12 14.78 -4.63
CA PRO A 235 -28.50 13.84 -5.70
C PRO A 235 -27.33 12.98 -6.27
N GLY A 236 -26.17 12.90 -5.62
CA GLY A 236 -24.99 12.19 -6.13
C GLY A 236 -24.05 13.12 -6.91
N LEU A 237 -23.39 12.61 -7.95
CA LEU A 237 -22.47 13.40 -8.78
C LEU A 237 -23.24 14.49 -9.56
N GLN A 238 -22.83 15.74 -9.43
CA GLN A 238 -23.45 16.89 -10.10
C GLN A 238 -22.41 17.69 -10.89
N VAL A 239 -22.86 18.38 -11.94
CA VAL A 239 -22.06 19.42 -12.60
C VAL A 239 -22.31 20.73 -11.84
N ILE A 240 -21.27 21.29 -11.23
CA ILE A 240 -21.36 22.51 -10.41
C ILE A 240 -20.82 23.75 -11.12
N GLY A 241 -20.21 23.58 -12.30
CA GLY A 241 -19.70 24.68 -13.10
C GLY A 241 -18.96 24.22 -14.35
N GLU A 242 -18.36 25.18 -15.04
CA GLU A 242 -17.53 24.98 -16.23
C GLU A 242 -16.07 25.32 -15.91
N CYS A 243 -15.15 24.73 -16.67
CA CYS A 243 -13.72 25.04 -16.60
C CYS A 243 -13.12 25.06 -18.02
N PRO A 244 -11.91 25.61 -18.20
CA PRO A 244 -11.20 25.46 -19.47
C PRO A 244 -11.07 23.99 -19.85
N VAL A 245 -11.14 23.66 -21.15
CA VAL A 245 -11.19 22.28 -21.65
C VAL A 245 -9.88 21.54 -21.36
N GLU A 246 -8.77 22.29 -21.35
CA GLU A 246 -7.44 21.84 -20.99
C GLU A 246 -7.25 21.59 -19.49
N LYS A 247 -8.14 22.12 -18.63
CA LYS A 247 -8.08 21.88 -17.19
C LYS A 247 -8.68 20.50 -16.89
N THR A 248 -7.82 19.56 -16.54
CA THR A 248 -8.18 18.23 -16.08
C THR A 248 -7.64 17.98 -14.68
N GLY A 249 -8.20 17.00 -13.97
CA GLY A 249 -7.68 16.59 -12.67
C GLY A 249 -8.74 16.11 -11.70
N THR A 250 -8.28 15.67 -10.53
CA THR A 250 -9.14 15.29 -9.40
C THR A 250 -8.70 16.02 -8.14
N THR A 251 -9.67 16.55 -7.41
CA THR A 251 -9.51 17.08 -6.05
C THR A 251 -10.27 16.19 -5.09
N VAL A 252 -9.60 15.71 -4.04
CA VAL A 252 -10.19 14.93 -2.95
C VAL A 252 -9.96 15.69 -1.66
N GLU A 253 -11.04 16.13 -1.01
CA GLU A 253 -11.01 16.72 0.33
C GLU A 253 -11.72 15.80 1.31
N PHE A 254 -11.10 15.51 2.46
CA PHE A 254 -11.71 14.62 3.46
C PHE A 254 -11.43 15.04 4.90
N THR A 255 -12.34 14.64 5.79
CA THR A 255 -12.27 14.84 7.23
C THR A 255 -12.25 13.49 7.96
N PRO A 256 -11.17 13.10 8.66
CA PRO A 256 -11.06 11.80 9.31
C PRO A 256 -12.12 11.58 10.39
N ASP A 257 -12.56 10.33 10.60
CA ASP A 257 -13.58 9.99 11.59
C ASP A 257 -12.99 9.81 13.01
N PRO A 258 -13.33 10.68 13.99
CA PRO A 258 -12.83 10.58 15.38
C PRO A 258 -13.42 9.38 16.13
N LEU A 259 -14.41 8.67 15.57
CA LEU A 259 -14.87 7.40 16.10
C LEU A 259 -13.91 6.26 15.79
N ILE A 260 -13.08 6.43 14.76
CA ILE A 260 -12.13 5.42 14.29
C ILE A 260 -10.72 5.78 14.73
N PHE A 261 -10.29 7.02 14.48
CA PHE A 261 -8.98 7.52 14.85
C PHE A 261 -9.00 8.12 16.26
N LYS A 262 -8.93 7.25 17.26
CA LYS A 262 -9.01 7.62 18.69
C LYS A 262 -7.75 8.28 19.23
N GLU A 263 -6.59 7.92 18.68
CA GLU A 263 -5.31 8.46 19.11
C GLU A 263 -5.13 9.92 18.65
N THR A 264 -5.42 10.20 17.38
CA THR A 264 -5.33 11.55 16.82
C THR A 264 -6.12 11.67 15.52
N THR A 265 -6.71 12.84 15.29
CA THR A 265 -7.26 13.29 13.99
C THR A 265 -6.44 14.44 13.40
N THR A 266 -5.29 14.75 14.00
CA THR A 266 -4.42 15.85 13.58
C THR A 266 -3.32 15.31 12.67
N PHE A 267 -3.27 15.85 11.46
CA PHE A 267 -2.19 15.58 10.50
C PHE A 267 -0.87 16.22 10.94
N ASP A 268 0.23 15.51 10.75
CA ASP A 268 1.58 15.98 11.00
C ASP A 268 2.22 16.41 9.68
N PHE A 269 2.54 17.71 9.56
CA PHE A 269 3.11 18.29 8.35
C PHE A 269 4.42 17.61 7.98
N SER A 270 5.32 17.42 8.95
CA SER A 270 6.65 16.83 8.73
C SER A 270 6.58 15.41 8.18
N THR A 271 5.67 14.58 8.71
CA THR A 271 5.46 13.20 8.27
C THR A 271 4.94 13.13 6.84
N ILE A 272 3.96 13.97 6.49
CA ILE A 272 3.41 14.01 5.12
C ILE A 272 4.47 14.57 4.17
N SER A 273 5.08 15.69 4.53
CA SER A 273 6.10 16.38 3.75
C SER A 273 7.30 15.49 3.44
N ALA A 274 7.78 14.71 4.41
CA ALA A 274 8.86 13.73 4.21
C ALA A 274 8.47 12.62 3.21
N TYR A 275 7.23 12.13 3.26
CA TYR A 275 6.72 11.18 2.28
C TYR A 275 6.60 11.81 0.88
N LEU A 276 6.04 13.01 0.76
CA LEU A 276 5.92 13.71 -0.52
C LEU A 276 7.28 13.97 -1.18
N ARG A 277 8.28 14.38 -0.38
CA ARG A 277 9.66 14.52 -0.85
C ARG A 277 10.22 13.20 -1.39
N GLN A 278 10.00 12.09 -0.67
CA GLN A 278 10.42 10.76 -1.11
C GLN A 278 9.79 10.38 -2.45
N ILE A 279 8.49 10.60 -2.61
CA ILE A 279 7.79 10.31 -3.87
C ILE A 279 8.33 11.14 -5.03
N ALA A 280 8.62 12.42 -4.80
CA ALA A 280 9.17 13.29 -5.83
C ALA A 280 10.52 12.77 -6.37
N TYR A 281 11.36 12.16 -5.52
CA TYR A 281 12.58 11.49 -6.00
C TYR A 281 12.29 10.24 -6.84
N LEU A 282 11.26 9.46 -6.49
CA LEU A 282 10.89 8.21 -7.19
C LEU A 282 10.19 8.48 -8.53
N THR A 283 9.70 9.69 -8.74
CA THR A 283 8.96 10.10 -9.94
C THR A 283 9.61 11.35 -10.53
N ALA A 284 10.78 11.16 -11.15
CA ALA A 284 11.59 12.26 -11.67
C ALA A 284 10.77 13.23 -12.54
N GLY A 285 10.88 14.53 -12.23
CA GLY A 285 10.18 15.62 -12.91
C GLY A 285 8.77 15.92 -12.39
N LEU A 286 8.16 15.06 -11.57
CA LEU A 286 6.86 15.33 -10.94
C LEU A 286 6.99 16.45 -9.91
N GLU A 287 6.16 17.48 -10.05
CA GLU A 287 6.06 18.55 -9.08
C GLU A 287 5.10 18.14 -7.95
N ILE A 288 5.56 18.22 -6.70
CA ILE A 288 4.73 17.97 -5.52
C ILE A 288 4.86 19.13 -4.55
N SER A 289 3.73 19.68 -4.13
CA SER A 289 3.68 20.79 -3.17
C SER A 289 2.81 20.45 -1.98
N ILE A 290 3.17 20.96 -0.81
CA ILE A 290 2.36 20.88 0.40
C ILE A 290 2.25 22.25 1.06
N GLU A 291 1.04 22.60 1.49
CA GLU A 291 0.77 23.77 2.30
C GLU A 291 -0.04 23.40 3.55
N ASP A 292 0.30 24.01 4.68
CA ASP A 292 -0.45 23.89 5.93
C ASP A 292 -1.13 25.22 6.26
N LEU A 293 -2.45 25.26 6.08
CA LEU A 293 -3.29 26.44 6.28
C LEU A 293 -4.05 26.39 7.60
N ARG A 294 -3.76 25.42 8.49
CA ARG A 294 -4.46 25.26 9.77
C ARG A 294 -4.19 26.40 10.74
N ASP A 295 -2.99 26.97 10.67
CA ASP A 295 -2.59 28.16 11.41
C ASP A 295 -2.31 29.31 10.42
N PRO A 296 -3.25 30.27 10.27
CA PRO A 296 -3.09 31.40 9.36
C PRO A 296 -1.88 32.28 9.67
N GLU A 297 -1.39 32.31 10.91
CA GLU A 297 -0.24 33.11 11.32
C GLU A 297 1.10 32.38 11.09
N ASN A 298 1.05 31.06 10.85
CA ASN A 298 2.21 30.21 10.64
C ASN A 298 1.99 29.21 9.51
N VAL A 299 1.74 29.73 8.31
CA VAL A 299 1.60 28.91 7.10
C VAL A 299 2.93 28.25 6.77
N GLN A 300 2.95 26.92 6.77
CA GLN A 300 4.10 26.12 6.35
C GLN A 300 3.92 25.67 4.91
N THR A 301 4.97 25.76 4.10
CA THR A 301 4.95 25.31 2.70
C THR A 301 6.20 24.54 2.36
N ALA A 302 6.08 23.51 1.53
CA ALA A 302 7.22 22.88 0.89
C ALA A 302 6.90 22.54 -0.58
N HIS A 303 7.94 22.53 -1.40
CA HIS A 303 7.89 22.26 -2.83
C HIS A 303 9.00 21.29 -3.21
N TYR A 304 8.66 20.27 -3.98
CA TYR A 304 9.55 19.18 -4.36
C TYR A 304 9.45 18.92 -5.86
N GLN A 305 10.58 18.96 -6.55
CA GLN A 305 10.73 18.52 -7.93
C GLN A 305 12.19 18.13 -8.15
N PHE A 306 12.43 16.86 -8.48
CA PHE A 306 13.77 16.31 -8.63
C PHE A 306 13.90 15.70 -10.03
N HIS A 307 14.92 16.10 -10.77
CA HIS A 307 15.07 15.72 -12.19
C HIS A 307 16.06 14.57 -12.35
N GLU A 308 17.03 14.41 -11.45
CA GLU A 308 17.96 13.26 -11.43
C GLU A 308 17.45 12.10 -10.55
N GLY A 309 16.23 12.24 -10.00
CA GLY A 309 15.50 11.16 -9.34
C GLY A 309 16.27 10.49 -8.20
N LEU A 310 16.59 9.20 -8.35
CA LEU A 310 17.26 8.42 -7.30
C LEU A 310 18.66 8.93 -6.96
N VAL A 311 19.36 9.58 -7.91
CA VAL A 311 20.68 10.17 -7.67
C VAL A 311 20.58 11.31 -6.64
N GLU A 312 19.62 12.22 -6.83
CA GLU A 312 19.34 13.28 -5.85
C GLU A 312 18.86 12.70 -4.51
N TYR A 313 18.16 11.56 -4.52
CA TYR A 313 17.74 10.92 -3.28
C TYR A 313 18.92 10.37 -2.48
N VAL A 314 19.83 9.62 -3.12
CA VAL A 314 21.05 9.12 -2.47
C VAL A 314 21.88 10.30 -1.97
N ARG A 315 22.02 11.36 -2.78
CA ARG A 315 22.73 12.59 -2.39
C ARG A 315 22.14 13.22 -1.13
N TYR A 316 20.81 13.32 -1.05
CA TYR A 316 20.11 13.82 0.14
C TYR A 316 20.34 12.94 1.37
N ILE A 317 20.23 11.62 1.23
CA ILE A 317 20.45 10.68 2.34
C ILE A 317 21.89 10.77 2.88
N ASN A 318 22.85 11.06 2.01
CA ASN A 318 24.28 11.11 2.34
C ASN A 318 24.81 12.51 2.61
N GLU A 319 23.95 13.54 2.73
CA GLU A 319 24.38 14.94 2.90
C GLU A 319 25.32 15.13 4.10
N SER A 320 25.06 14.41 5.20
CA SER A 320 25.86 14.47 6.43
C SER A 320 26.81 13.28 6.63
N LYS A 321 27.03 12.44 5.60
CA LYS A 321 27.86 11.22 5.72
C LYS A 321 29.21 11.39 5.03
N ASP A 322 30.23 10.73 5.60
CA ASP A 322 31.54 10.60 4.97
C ASP A 322 31.47 9.61 3.81
N LYS A 323 31.53 10.13 2.59
CA LYS A 323 31.47 9.34 1.34
C LYS A 323 32.83 8.70 1.06
N VAL A 324 32.82 7.47 0.54
CA VAL A 324 34.03 6.76 0.08
C VAL A 324 34.41 7.23 -1.33
N ILE A 325 33.41 7.46 -2.17
CA ILE A 325 33.54 8.03 -3.52
C ILE A 325 32.58 9.19 -3.68
N ASP A 326 32.94 10.19 -4.49
CA ASP A 326 32.07 11.33 -4.76
C ASP A 326 30.91 10.98 -5.71
N ASP A 327 31.15 10.05 -6.64
CA ASP A 327 30.16 9.63 -7.62
C ASP A 327 29.01 8.84 -6.97
N ILE A 328 27.85 8.87 -7.63
CA ILE A 328 26.67 8.09 -7.26
C ILE A 328 26.34 7.18 -8.45
N PRO A 329 26.89 5.94 -8.48
CA PRO A 329 26.51 4.94 -9.45
C PRO A 329 24.99 4.82 -9.60
N HIS A 330 24.50 4.93 -10.83
CA HIS A 330 23.07 4.89 -11.17
C HIS A 330 22.83 4.08 -12.43
N THR A 331 21.82 3.22 -12.39
CA THR A 331 21.44 2.38 -13.52
C THR A 331 19.93 2.24 -13.62
N SER A 332 19.45 2.07 -14.84
CA SER A 332 18.08 1.68 -15.13
C SER A 332 18.03 0.67 -16.26
N GLY A 333 17.07 -0.24 -16.21
CA GLY A 333 16.85 -1.23 -17.25
C GLY A 333 15.44 -1.79 -17.19
N SER A 334 14.99 -2.43 -18.28
CA SER A 334 13.67 -3.06 -18.33
C SER A 334 13.73 -4.41 -19.02
N THR A 335 12.88 -5.33 -18.55
CA THR A 335 12.61 -6.62 -19.18
C THR A 335 11.11 -6.83 -19.28
N THR A 336 10.65 -7.33 -20.42
CA THR A 336 9.30 -7.87 -20.57
C THR A 336 9.38 -9.38 -20.76
N LEU A 337 8.65 -10.12 -19.93
CA LEU A 337 8.63 -11.58 -19.97
C LEU A 337 7.18 -12.10 -19.99
N ASN A 338 7.00 -13.29 -20.55
CA ASN A 338 5.72 -13.99 -20.45
C ASN A 338 5.72 -14.76 -19.13
N THR A 339 5.08 -14.19 -18.11
CA THR A 339 4.83 -14.89 -16.83
C THR A 339 3.64 -15.82 -17.05
N GLY A 340 3.83 -17.13 -16.88
CA GLY A 340 2.70 -18.07 -16.90
C GLY A 340 1.68 -17.74 -15.78
N GLY A 341 0.46 -18.27 -15.88
CA GLY A 341 -0.61 -18.04 -14.90
C GLY A 341 -2.00 -18.02 -15.53
N LEU A 342 -3.04 -17.73 -14.72
CA LEU A 342 -4.40 -17.48 -15.23
C LEU A 342 -4.43 -16.27 -16.18
N ASP A 343 -3.54 -15.31 -15.95
CA ASP A 343 -3.35 -14.14 -16.81
C ASP A 343 -2.13 -14.40 -17.72
N GLN A 344 -2.35 -14.81 -18.97
CA GLN A 344 -1.30 -15.12 -19.96
C GLN A 344 -0.61 -13.86 -20.52
N LYS A 345 -0.46 -12.82 -19.71
CA LYS A 345 -0.04 -11.49 -20.17
C LYS A 345 1.48 -11.33 -20.08
N PRO A 346 2.08 -10.55 -21.01
CA PRO A 346 3.44 -10.08 -20.85
C PRO A 346 3.55 -9.19 -19.61
N THR A 347 4.47 -9.53 -18.70
CA THR A 347 4.80 -8.76 -17.51
C THR A 347 6.03 -7.92 -17.80
N THR A 348 5.94 -6.61 -17.57
CA THR A 348 7.06 -5.69 -17.70
C THR A 348 7.59 -5.33 -16.33
N VAL A 349 8.90 -5.46 -16.17
CA VAL A 349 9.66 -5.06 -14.99
C VAL A 349 10.67 -4.01 -15.43
N ILE A 350 10.66 -2.87 -14.75
CA ILE A 350 11.70 -1.83 -14.88
C ILE A 350 12.39 -1.77 -13.53
N VAL A 351 13.72 -1.78 -13.53
CA VAL A 351 14.54 -1.63 -12.34
C VAL A 351 15.36 -0.37 -12.50
N GLU A 352 15.35 0.46 -11.48
CA GLU A 352 16.23 1.62 -11.34
C GLU A 352 16.93 1.52 -9.98
N ALA A 353 18.24 1.74 -9.95
CA ALA A 353 19.01 1.70 -8.71
C ALA A 353 20.05 2.82 -8.70
N ALA A 354 20.18 3.50 -7.56
CA ALA A 354 21.28 4.41 -7.26
C ALA A 354 21.91 4.00 -5.94
N PHE A 355 23.24 4.03 -5.84
CA PHE A 355 23.94 3.66 -4.62
C PHE A 355 25.26 4.38 -4.47
N GLN A 356 25.70 4.57 -3.22
CA GLN A 356 26.97 5.22 -2.91
C GLN A 356 27.57 4.66 -1.61
N PRO A 357 28.83 4.18 -1.64
CA PRO A 357 29.52 3.72 -0.44
C PRO A 357 29.90 4.89 0.47
N THR A 358 29.74 4.67 1.76
CA THR A 358 30.07 5.62 2.83
C THR A 358 30.91 4.92 3.89
N LYS A 359 31.60 5.67 4.75
CA LYS A 359 32.42 5.10 5.84
C LYS A 359 31.60 4.60 7.04
N GLY A 360 30.29 4.47 6.90
CA GLY A 360 29.42 3.91 7.95
C GLY A 360 29.56 2.39 8.03
N GLY A 361 29.28 1.80 9.20
CA GLY A 361 29.35 0.35 9.39
C GLY A 361 28.04 -0.41 9.11
N VAL A 362 26.98 0.27 8.64
CA VAL A 362 25.66 -0.35 8.41
C VAL A 362 25.12 0.04 7.04
N PRO A 363 24.69 -0.92 6.21
CA PRO A 363 24.01 -0.61 4.95
C PRO A 363 22.68 0.09 5.21
N LEU A 364 22.37 1.08 4.37
CA LEU A 364 21.05 1.70 4.33
C LEU A 364 20.41 1.41 2.98
N ILE A 365 19.49 0.44 2.95
CA ILE A 365 18.78 0.05 1.73
C ILE A 365 17.34 0.55 1.77
N ASN A 366 17.00 1.38 0.80
CA ASN A 366 15.67 1.91 0.59
C ASN A 366 15.08 1.33 -0.70
N SER A 367 14.23 0.32 -0.58
CA SER A 367 13.65 -0.39 -1.73
C SER A 367 12.17 -0.07 -1.92
N TYR A 368 11.75 0.00 -3.18
CA TYR A 368 10.40 0.35 -3.60
C TYR A 368 9.92 -0.54 -4.74
N CYS A 369 8.62 -0.82 -4.76
CA CYS A 369 7.93 -1.37 -5.92
C CYS A 369 6.71 -0.50 -6.24
N ASN A 370 6.60 0.01 -7.46
CA ASN A 370 5.57 0.95 -7.90
C ASN A 370 5.38 2.12 -6.91
N ASN A 371 6.50 2.74 -6.52
CA ASN A 371 6.59 3.83 -5.54
C ASN A 371 6.15 3.49 -4.11
N ILE A 372 5.80 2.24 -3.83
CA ILE A 372 5.47 1.75 -2.49
C ILE A 372 6.74 1.24 -1.82
N ARG A 373 6.99 1.73 -0.61
CA ARG A 373 8.13 1.30 0.21
C ARG A 373 7.94 -0.14 0.68
N THR A 374 8.92 -0.99 0.39
CA THR A 374 8.98 -2.38 0.87
C THR A 374 9.95 -2.47 2.05
N ASN A 375 9.48 -2.25 3.29
CA ASN A 375 10.38 -2.17 4.45
C ASN A 375 11.01 -3.52 4.81
N GLY A 376 10.31 -4.61 4.53
CA GLY A 376 10.84 -5.97 4.67
C GLY A 376 11.75 -6.40 3.51
N GLY A 377 11.93 -5.56 2.49
CA GLY A 377 12.71 -5.86 1.29
C GLY A 377 11.97 -6.78 0.32
N GLY A 378 12.62 -7.86 -0.11
CA GLY A 378 12.05 -8.82 -1.06
C GLY A 378 12.98 -9.12 -2.23
N THR A 379 12.40 -9.65 -3.30
CA THR A 379 13.16 -10.24 -4.42
C THR A 379 14.07 -9.24 -5.14
N HIS A 380 13.67 -7.98 -5.27
CA HIS A 380 14.47 -6.88 -5.80
C HIS A 380 15.72 -6.59 -4.94
N GLU A 381 15.59 -6.51 -3.62
CA GLU A 381 16.76 -6.34 -2.74
C GLU A 381 17.70 -7.54 -2.83
N GLU A 382 17.17 -8.75 -2.79
CA GLU A 382 17.98 -9.97 -2.91
C GLU A 382 18.77 -9.99 -4.23
N GLY A 383 18.14 -9.58 -5.34
CA GLY A 383 18.79 -9.46 -6.64
C GLY A 383 19.93 -8.44 -6.62
N PHE A 384 19.71 -7.27 -6.00
CA PHE A 384 20.74 -6.24 -5.83
C PHE A 384 21.92 -6.76 -4.99
N ARG A 385 21.66 -7.38 -3.83
CA ARG A 385 22.69 -7.95 -2.95
C ARG A 385 23.55 -8.99 -3.67
N LEU A 386 22.92 -9.86 -4.48
CA LEU A 386 23.62 -10.86 -5.30
C LEU A 386 24.52 -10.20 -6.35
N ALA A 387 24.06 -9.12 -7.01
CA ALA A 387 24.86 -8.41 -7.99
C ALA A 387 26.09 -7.73 -7.37
N ILE A 388 25.90 -6.99 -6.26
CA ILE A 388 26.97 -6.28 -5.56
C ILE A 388 28.06 -7.25 -5.10
N GLY A 389 27.67 -8.32 -4.39
CA GLY A 389 28.62 -9.30 -3.90
C GLY A 389 29.39 -9.99 -5.02
N ARG A 390 28.71 -10.35 -6.12
CA ARG A 390 29.33 -11.02 -7.27
C ARG A 390 30.31 -10.12 -8.00
N GLU A 391 29.90 -8.93 -8.42
CA GLU A 391 30.72 -8.09 -9.30
C GLU A 391 31.89 -7.42 -8.58
N LEU A 392 31.74 -7.04 -7.31
CA LEU A 392 32.87 -6.51 -6.53
C LEU A 392 33.95 -7.58 -6.34
N ASN A 393 33.60 -8.80 -5.93
CA ASN A 393 34.58 -9.89 -5.79
C ASN A 393 35.27 -10.21 -7.13
N ASN A 394 34.50 -10.27 -8.23
CA ASN A 394 35.05 -10.47 -9.57
C ASN A 394 36.06 -9.37 -9.93
N TYR A 395 35.71 -8.11 -9.66
CA TYR A 395 36.57 -6.95 -9.93
C TYR A 395 37.83 -6.98 -9.06
N PHE A 396 37.71 -7.24 -7.75
CA PHE A 396 38.84 -7.29 -6.82
C PHE A 396 39.84 -8.39 -7.19
N ARG A 397 39.37 -9.57 -7.61
CA ARG A 397 40.25 -10.62 -8.14
C ARG A 397 40.91 -10.21 -9.45
N ALA A 398 40.13 -9.67 -10.39
CA ALA A 398 40.65 -9.23 -11.69
C ALA A 398 41.72 -8.13 -11.58
N LYS A 399 41.64 -7.26 -10.57
CA LYS A 399 42.65 -6.23 -10.27
C LYS A 399 43.77 -6.71 -9.34
N GLY A 400 43.68 -7.93 -8.83
CA GLY A 400 44.66 -8.51 -7.89
C GLY A 400 44.61 -7.91 -6.48
N PHE A 401 43.53 -7.23 -6.11
CA PHE A 401 43.29 -6.77 -4.74
C PHE A 401 42.97 -7.94 -3.81
N LEU A 402 42.29 -8.96 -4.34
CA LEU A 402 42.04 -10.23 -3.67
C LEU A 402 42.82 -11.33 -4.38
N LYS A 403 43.62 -12.13 -3.66
CA LYS A 403 44.41 -13.22 -4.27
C LYS A 403 43.53 -14.43 -4.55
N ASP A 404 43.94 -15.28 -5.48
CA ASP A 404 43.24 -16.54 -5.80
C ASP A 404 43.09 -17.49 -4.60
N SER A 405 43.99 -17.40 -3.63
CA SER A 405 43.95 -18.18 -2.39
C SER A 405 43.02 -17.61 -1.31
N ASP A 406 42.67 -16.33 -1.40
CA ASP A 406 41.87 -15.65 -0.37
C ASP A 406 40.39 -15.98 -0.59
N ASP A 407 39.62 -16.07 0.51
CA ASP A 407 38.17 -16.22 0.42
C ASP A 407 37.52 -14.96 -0.16
N ASN A 408 36.39 -15.13 -0.87
CA ASN A 408 35.58 -14.00 -1.30
C ASN A 408 34.99 -13.26 -0.09
N PHE A 409 34.82 -11.95 -0.22
CA PHE A 409 33.97 -11.18 0.68
C PHE A 409 32.53 -11.71 0.64
N ARG A 410 31.89 -11.75 1.80
CA ARG A 410 30.46 -12.09 1.87
C ARG A 410 29.65 -10.94 1.33
N SER A 411 28.42 -11.21 0.89
CA SER A 411 27.53 -10.15 0.39
C SER A 411 27.28 -9.04 1.40
N ASP A 412 27.21 -9.38 2.69
CA ASP A 412 27.03 -8.37 3.76
C ASP A 412 28.25 -7.47 3.92
N ASP A 413 29.47 -8.02 3.78
CA ASP A 413 30.72 -7.24 3.81
C ASP A 413 30.76 -6.24 2.65
N CYS A 414 30.37 -6.68 1.44
CA CYS A 414 30.30 -5.83 0.26
C CYS A 414 29.23 -4.71 0.35
N LEU A 415 28.29 -4.81 1.29
CA LEU A 415 27.23 -3.84 1.50
C LEU A 415 27.52 -2.90 2.68
N GLU A 416 28.57 -3.15 3.46
CA GLU A 416 28.92 -2.31 4.60
C GLU A 416 29.04 -0.85 4.17
N GLY A 417 28.36 0.04 4.91
CA GLY A 417 28.35 1.47 4.62
C GLY A 417 27.65 1.89 3.32
N LEU A 418 27.06 0.97 2.57
CA LEU A 418 26.42 1.29 1.30
C LEU A 418 25.04 1.93 1.53
N THR A 419 24.85 3.13 0.99
CA THR A 419 23.52 3.73 0.87
C THR A 419 22.95 3.38 -0.49
N VAL A 420 21.75 2.81 -0.51
CA VAL A 420 21.13 2.24 -1.70
C VAL A 420 19.69 2.69 -1.80
N VAL A 421 19.27 3.09 -3.00
CA VAL A 421 17.88 3.28 -3.36
C VAL A 421 17.55 2.40 -4.57
N ILE A 422 16.57 1.51 -4.45
CA ILE A 422 16.11 0.61 -5.53
C ILE A 422 14.63 0.91 -5.79
N SER A 423 14.29 1.28 -7.02
CA SER A 423 12.91 1.47 -7.46
C SER A 423 12.58 0.46 -8.56
N VAL A 424 11.66 -0.46 -8.26
CA VAL A 424 11.11 -1.40 -9.25
C VAL A 424 9.75 -0.90 -9.70
N LYS A 425 9.51 -0.94 -11.01
CA LYS A 425 8.19 -0.75 -11.61
C LYS A 425 7.76 -2.07 -12.23
N HIS A 426 6.66 -2.63 -11.75
CA HIS A 426 6.17 -3.95 -12.11
C HIS A 426 4.70 -3.87 -12.54
N SER A 427 4.34 -4.49 -13.66
CA SER A 427 2.95 -4.44 -14.15
C SER A 427 1.97 -5.29 -13.31
N ASN A 428 2.45 -6.34 -12.66
CA ASN A 428 1.63 -7.23 -11.81
C ASN A 428 2.37 -7.67 -10.51
N PRO A 429 2.70 -6.74 -9.58
CA PRO A 429 3.49 -7.11 -8.42
C PRO A 429 2.64 -7.87 -7.40
N GLN A 430 3.31 -8.78 -6.71
CA GLN A 430 2.78 -9.63 -5.66
C GLN A 430 3.49 -9.25 -4.37
N TYR A 431 2.72 -8.81 -3.39
CA TYR A 431 3.25 -8.43 -2.10
C TYR A 431 2.92 -9.48 -1.04
N GLU A 432 3.82 -9.65 -0.06
CA GLU A 432 3.52 -10.40 1.15
C GLU A 432 2.66 -9.54 2.08
N GLY A 433 1.39 -9.91 2.23
CA GLY A 433 0.43 -9.22 3.09
C GLY A 433 -0.08 -7.89 2.54
N GLN A 434 -1.12 -7.35 3.19
CA GLN A 434 -1.81 -6.14 2.71
C GLN A 434 -0.97 -4.86 2.85
N VAL A 435 -0.10 -4.79 3.85
CA VAL A 435 0.76 -3.62 4.11
C VAL A 435 1.91 -3.48 3.10
N LYS A 436 1.98 -4.41 2.12
CA LYS A 436 2.94 -4.40 1.01
C LYS A 436 4.40 -4.36 1.47
N ASP A 437 4.71 -5.07 2.56
CA ASP A 437 6.00 -4.96 3.25
C ASP A 437 7.14 -5.60 2.46
N LYS A 438 6.87 -6.70 1.75
CA LYS A 438 7.84 -7.41 0.91
C LYS A 438 7.32 -7.67 -0.49
N LEU A 439 8.21 -7.57 -1.48
CA LEU A 439 7.94 -8.00 -2.86
C LEU A 439 8.26 -9.48 -3.05
N GLY A 440 7.29 -10.25 -3.54
CA GLY A 440 7.37 -11.72 -3.68
C GLY A 440 7.57 -12.23 -5.12
N ASN A 441 7.65 -11.37 -6.12
CA ASN A 441 7.85 -11.79 -7.52
C ASN A 441 9.25 -12.37 -7.75
N ASP A 442 9.38 -13.69 -7.88
CA ASP A 442 10.66 -14.39 -8.06
C ASP A 442 11.46 -13.90 -9.28
N GLU A 443 10.78 -13.55 -10.37
CA GLU A 443 11.39 -13.04 -11.61
C GLU A 443 12.19 -11.76 -11.37
N VAL A 444 11.74 -10.91 -10.43
CA VAL A 444 12.36 -9.61 -10.15
C VAL A 444 13.77 -9.78 -9.57
N ARG A 445 14.02 -10.86 -8.81
CA ARG A 445 15.36 -11.17 -8.27
C ARG A 445 16.40 -11.29 -9.38
N LYS A 446 16.09 -12.10 -10.40
CA LYS A 446 17.01 -12.35 -11.52
C LYS A 446 17.19 -11.10 -12.38
N ILE A 447 16.09 -10.37 -12.65
CA ILE A 447 16.12 -9.16 -13.47
C ILE A 447 16.97 -8.07 -12.80
N THR A 448 16.75 -7.82 -11.50
CA THR A 448 17.51 -6.85 -10.73
C THR A 448 18.99 -7.22 -10.68
N SER A 449 19.31 -8.49 -10.42
CA SER A 449 20.70 -8.96 -10.37
C SER A 449 21.44 -8.81 -11.72
N SER A 450 20.73 -8.99 -12.83
CA SER A 450 21.33 -8.81 -14.17
C SER A 450 21.60 -7.34 -14.45
N ILE A 451 20.60 -6.47 -14.33
CA ILE A 451 20.71 -5.04 -14.67
C ILE A 451 21.78 -4.36 -13.83
N VAL A 452 21.75 -4.59 -12.51
CA VAL A 452 22.71 -3.99 -11.58
C VAL A 452 24.11 -4.57 -11.80
N GLY A 453 24.21 -5.89 -12.03
CA GLY A 453 25.49 -6.56 -12.23
C GLY A 453 26.20 -6.13 -13.52
N ASP A 454 25.47 -6.11 -14.64
CA ASP A 454 26.02 -5.71 -15.94
C ASP A 454 26.54 -4.26 -15.89
N TYR A 455 25.76 -3.36 -15.27
CA TYR A 455 26.17 -1.97 -15.04
C TYR A 455 27.39 -1.87 -14.13
N LEU A 456 27.37 -2.51 -12.95
CA LEU A 456 28.44 -2.37 -11.96
C LEU A 456 29.78 -2.91 -12.50
N LYS A 457 29.73 -4.02 -13.24
CA LYS A 457 30.90 -4.57 -13.94
C LYS A 457 31.51 -3.55 -14.91
N GLN A 458 30.69 -2.86 -15.69
CA GLN A 458 31.15 -1.83 -16.60
C GLN A 458 31.70 -0.62 -15.84
N TYR A 459 30.94 -0.13 -14.86
CA TYR A 459 31.31 1.01 -14.03
C TYR A 459 32.69 0.83 -13.39
N LEU A 460 32.95 -0.29 -12.71
CA LEU A 460 34.23 -0.52 -12.04
C LEU A 460 35.42 -0.61 -13.03
N MET A 461 35.16 -1.02 -14.28
CA MET A 461 36.19 -1.05 -15.32
C MET A 461 36.52 0.35 -15.85
N GLU A 462 35.52 1.23 -15.94
CA GLU A 462 35.65 2.63 -16.37
C GLU A 462 36.17 3.55 -15.25
N HIS A 463 35.92 3.17 -13.98
CA HIS A 463 36.22 3.94 -12.77
C HIS A 463 37.19 3.17 -11.83
N PRO A 464 38.44 2.90 -12.24
CA PRO A 464 39.35 2.05 -11.48
C PRO A 464 39.82 2.68 -10.16
N THR A 465 39.84 4.02 -10.06
CA THR A 465 40.22 4.75 -8.85
C THR A 465 39.14 4.57 -7.78
N GLU A 466 37.88 4.77 -8.16
CA GLU A 466 36.69 4.57 -7.34
C GLU A 466 36.58 3.11 -6.91
N GLY A 467 36.80 2.17 -7.85
CA GLY A 467 36.80 0.74 -7.54
C GLY A 467 37.92 0.33 -6.57
N LYS A 468 39.06 1.03 -6.57
CA LYS A 468 40.12 0.83 -5.57
C LYS A 468 39.71 1.42 -4.21
N LEU A 469 39.15 2.63 -4.17
CA LEU A 469 38.67 3.26 -2.94
C LEU A 469 37.53 2.45 -2.27
N TRP A 470 36.74 1.73 -3.06
CA TRP A 470 35.69 0.85 -2.53
C TRP A 470 36.26 -0.47 -1.99
N TYR A 471 37.42 -0.92 -2.46
CA TYR A 471 38.10 -2.08 -1.89
C TYR A 471 38.79 -1.76 -0.55
N GLU A 472 39.43 -0.59 -0.47
CA GLU A 472 40.09 -0.06 0.73
C GLU A 472 39.07 0.31 1.82
#